data_AF-A0A1Z5KRQ8-F1
#
_entry.id   AF-A0A1Z5KRQ8-F1
#
_cell.length_a   1.000
_cell.length_b   1.000
_cell.length_c   1.000
_cell.angle_alpha   90.00
_cell.angle_beta   90.00
_cell.angle_gamma   90.00
#
_symmetry.space_group_name_H-M   'P 1'
#
loop_
_entity.id
_entity.type
_entity.pdbx_description
1 polymer ?
#
loop_
_entity_poly.entity_id
_entity_poly.type
_entity_poly.pdbx_seq_one_letter_code
_entity_poly.pdbx_strand_id
1 'polypeptide(L)'
;MDASNPQQMMMQQQQQHFQQMMLQQQQQQQQHQAQQGNDMQRLPIRAYLDQTVVPLLLDGMSELVKERPANPIEYLANYLLKHDPQRIAAAAQAAQSSQK
;
A
#
# COMPACT_ATOMS: atom_id res chain seq x y z
N MET A 1 19.56 -5.71 60.55
CA MET A 1 18.99 -6.57 59.50
C MET A 1 17.60 -6.03 59.21
N ASP A 2 17.50 -5.06 58.30
CA ASP A 2 16.24 -4.36 58.02
C ASP A 2 15.40 -5.23 57.09
N ALA A 3 14.31 -5.77 57.64
CA ALA A 3 13.40 -6.68 56.97
C ALA A 3 12.66 -5.91 55.88
N SER A 4 13.18 -6.05 54.66
CA SER A 4 12.67 -5.43 53.45
C SER A 4 11.19 -5.75 53.25
N ASN A 5 10.41 -4.66 53.19
CA ASN A 5 8.96 -4.62 53.13
C ASN A 5 8.39 -5.39 51.91
N PRO A 6 7.67 -6.51 52.10
CA PRO A 6 7.20 -7.37 51.00
C PRO A 6 6.21 -6.68 50.05
N GLN A 7 5.49 -5.64 50.51
CA GLN A 7 4.61 -4.83 49.65
C GLN A 7 5.37 -4.03 48.59
N GLN A 8 6.60 -3.59 48.89
CA GLN A 8 7.39 -2.78 47.98
C GLN A 8 7.95 -3.63 46.82
N MET A 9 8.26 -4.89 47.10
CA MET A 9 8.68 -5.86 46.09
C MET A 9 7.52 -6.24 45.14
N MET A 10 6.29 -6.32 45.66
CA MET A 10 5.08 -6.58 44.85
C MET A 10 4.75 -5.40 43.93
N MET A 11 4.93 -4.17 44.40
CA MET A 11 4.71 -2.96 43.60
C MET A 11 5.76 -2.83 42.48
N GLN A 12 7.01 -3.20 42.76
CA GLN A 12 8.07 -3.24 41.75
C GLN A 12 7.82 -4.34 40.69
N GLN A 13 7.28 -5.48 41.11
CA GLN A 13 6.88 -6.55 40.19
C GLN A 13 5.71 -6.13 39.29
N GLN A 14 4.70 -5.45 39.84
CA GLN A 14 3.57 -4.95 39.05
C GLN A 14 4.03 -3.89 38.04
N GLN A 15 4.96 -3.02 38.44
CA GLN A 15 5.53 -2.00 37.54
C GLN A 15 6.35 -2.64 36.40
N GLN A 16 7.14 -3.69 36.68
CA GLN A 16 7.83 -4.43 35.62
C GLN A 16 6.86 -5.11 34.65
N HIS A 17 5.78 -5.69 35.15
CA HIS A 17 4.80 -6.35 34.29
C HIS A 17 4.09 -5.35 33.36
N PHE A 18 3.73 -4.18 33.88
CA PHE A 18 3.15 -3.11 33.06
C PHE A 18 4.12 -2.63 31.97
N GLN A 19 5.40 -2.48 32.32
CA GLN A 19 6.43 -2.09 31.38
C GLN A 19 6.63 -3.15 30.28
N GLN A 20 6.56 -4.43 30.64
CA GLN A 20 6.67 -5.55 29.71
C GLN A 20 5.45 -5.66 28.79
N MET A 21 4.26 -5.38 29.30
CA MET A 21 3.01 -5.34 28.53
C MET A 21 3.00 -4.19 27.51
N MET A 22 3.50 -3.01 27.90
CA MET A 22 3.68 -1.89 26.96
C MET A 22 4.68 -2.22 25.84
N LEU A 23 5.79 -2.87 26.19
CA LEU A 23 6.80 -3.27 25.19
C LEU A 23 6.23 -4.28 24.18
N GLN A 24 5.36 -5.19 24.65
CA GLN A 24 4.71 -6.18 23.79
C GLN A 24 3.64 -5.55 22.88
N GLN A 25 2.88 -4.58 23.37
CA GLN A 25 1.91 -3.84 22.56
C GLN A 25 2.59 -3.01 21.46
N GLN A 26 3.74 -2.40 21.77
CA GLN A 26 4.52 -1.63 20.79
C GLN A 26 5.11 -2.52 19.67
N GLN A 27 5.58 -3.73 20.01
CA GLN A 27 6.03 -4.71 19.01
C GLN A 27 4.89 -5.19 18.09
N GLN A 28 3.69 -5.42 18.62
CA GLN A 28 2.54 -5.80 17.79
C GLN A 28 2.15 -4.69 16.81
N GLN A 29 2.17 -3.41 17.22
CA GLN A 29 1.88 -2.30 16.30
C GLN A 29 2.90 -2.18 15.17
N GLN A 30 4.20 -2.40 15.45
CA GLN A 30 5.23 -2.38 14.41
C GLN A 30 5.07 -3.52 13.38
N GLN A 31 4.63 -4.71 13.81
CA GLN A 31 4.37 -5.82 12.89
C GLN A 31 3.18 -5.56 11.93
N HIS A 32 2.14 -4.86 12.38
CA HIS A 32 1.00 -4.52 11.53
C HIS A 32 1.34 -3.46 10.47
N GLN A 33 2.24 -2.52 10.78
CA GLN A 33 2.67 -1.50 9.81
C GLN A 33 3.60 -2.06 8.72
N ALA A 34 4.41 -3.09 9.03
CA ALA A 34 5.33 -3.69 8.06
C ALA A 34 4.65 -4.57 6.99
N GLN A 35 3.41 -5.01 7.21
CA GLN A 35 2.69 -5.87 6.26
C GLN A 35 1.97 -5.08 5.16
N GLN A 36 1.51 -3.86 5.46
CA GLN A 36 0.70 -3.06 4.53
C GLN A 36 1.47 -2.54 3.29
N GLY A 37 2.80 -2.51 3.35
CA GLY A 37 3.63 -1.99 2.26
C GLY A 37 3.95 -2.99 1.14
N ASN A 38 3.57 -4.27 1.28
CA ASN A 38 4.07 -5.33 0.40
C ASN A 38 2.98 -6.26 -0.13
N ASP A 39 1.71 -5.93 0.07
CA ASP A 39 0.62 -6.81 -0.33
C ASP A 39 0.60 -7.02 -1.85
N MET A 40 0.90 -5.97 -2.64
CA MET A 40 0.85 -6.04 -4.11
C MET A 40 1.96 -6.90 -4.74
N GLN A 41 3.16 -6.96 -4.15
CA GLN A 41 4.24 -7.83 -4.68
C GLN A 41 4.10 -9.29 -4.25
N ARG A 42 3.26 -9.56 -3.24
CA ARG A 42 2.98 -10.92 -2.75
C ARG A 42 1.74 -11.54 -3.38
N LEU A 43 1.02 -10.78 -4.22
CA LEU A 43 -0.16 -11.28 -4.91
C LEU A 43 0.21 -12.43 -5.85
N PRO A 44 -0.64 -13.46 -5.95
CA PRO A 44 -0.61 -14.38 -7.06
C PRO A 44 -0.64 -13.61 -8.39
N ILE A 45 0.12 -14.07 -9.39
CA ILE A 45 0.32 -13.36 -10.67
C ILE A 45 -0.99 -12.91 -11.32
N ARG A 46 -2.05 -13.74 -11.22
CA ARG A 46 -3.37 -13.41 -11.76
C ARG A 46 -3.98 -12.20 -11.06
N ALA A 47 -3.95 -12.18 -9.73
CA ALA A 47 -4.48 -11.07 -8.94
C ALA A 47 -3.69 -9.77 -9.14
N TYR A 48 -2.37 -9.86 -9.35
CA TYR A 48 -1.57 -8.69 -9.70
C TYR A 48 -2.01 -8.09 -11.04
N LEU A 49 -2.14 -8.92 -12.08
CA LEU A 49 -2.56 -8.46 -13.41
C LEU A 49 -3.99 -7.89 -13.40
N ASP A 50 -4.92 -8.57 -12.71
CA ASP A 50 -6.32 -8.15 -12.60
C ASP A 50 -6.47 -6.79 -11.88
N GLN A 51 -5.59 -6.45 -10.95
CA GLN A 51 -5.64 -5.18 -10.20
C GLN A 51 -4.83 -4.04 -10.84
N THR A 52 -3.87 -4.35 -11.72
CA THR A 52 -2.95 -3.34 -12.25
C THR A 52 -3.28 -2.95 -13.68
N VAL A 53 -3.28 -3.91 -14.62
CA VAL A 53 -3.25 -3.62 -16.06
C VAL A 53 -4.44 -4.17 -16.83
N VAL A 54 -5.06 -5.25 -16.37
CA VAL A 54 -6.13 -5.94 -17.13
C VAL A 54 -7.33 -5.04 -17.44
N PRO A 55 -7.89 -4.25 -16.49
CA PRO A 55 -9.05 -3.41 -16.79
C PRO A 55 -8.77 -2.44 -17.94
N LEU A 56 -7.64 -1.72 -17.87
CA LEU A 56 -7.25 -0.75 -18.89
C LEU A 56 -6.91 -1.40 -20.23
N LEU A 57 -6.28 -2.59 -20.20
CA LEU A 57 -6.01 -3.37 -21.41
C LEU A 57 -7.29 -3.82 -22.11
N LEU A 58 -8.29 -4.30 -21.37
CA LEU A 58 -9.57 -4.73 -21.95
C LEU A 58 -10.30 -3.57 -22.62
N ASP A 59 -10.31 -2.40 -21.99
CA ASP A 59 -10.90 -1.19 -22.57
C ASP A 59 -10.16 -0.77 -23.84
N GLY A 60 -8.82 -0.69 -23.79
CA GLY A 60 -8.01 -0.33 -24.96
C GLY A 60 -8.11 -1.33 -26.11
N MET A 61 -8.20 -2.62 -25.81
CA MET A 61 -8.46 -3.65 -26.83
C MET A 61 -9.84 -3.51 -27.46
N SER A 62 -10.85 -3.11 -26.68
CA SER A 62 -12.20 -2.85 -27.19
C SER A 62 -12.23 -1.70 -28.20
N GLU A 63 -11.52 -0.59 -27.91
CA GLU A 63 -11.39 0.53 -28.85
C GLU A 63 -10.56 0.17 -30.09
N LEU A 64 -9.47 -0.59 -29.91
CA LEU A 64 -8.64 -1.06 -31.02
C LEU A 64 -9.46 -1.89 -32.03
N VAL A 65 -10.35 -2.77 -31.56
CA VAL A 65 -11.18 -3.61 -32.43
C VAL A 65 -12.21 -2.79 -33.21
N LYS A 66 -12.65 -1.65 -32.68
CA LYS A 66 -13.55 -0.71 -33.36
C LYS A 66 -12.82 0.06 -34.45
N GLU A 67 -11.68 0.66 -34.13
CA GLU A 67 -10.93 1.53 -35.05
C GLU A 67 -10.13 0.75 -36.11
N ARG A 68 -9.65 -0.45 -35.77
CA ARG A 68 -8.77 -1.30 -36.61
C ARG A 68 -7.67 -0.50 -37.32
N PRO A 69 -6.84 0.24 -36.59
CA PRO A 69 -5.80 1.09 -37.16
C PRO A 69 -4.73 0.25 -37.87
N ALA A 70 -4.01 0.86 -38.82
CA ALA A 70 -2.93 0.22 -39.56
C ALA A 70 -1.81 -0.31 -38.63
N ASN A 71 -1.54 0.40 -37.52
CA ASN A 71 -0.55 0.03 -36.51
C ASN A 71 -1.24 -0.26 -35.16
N PRO A 72 -1.76 -1.49 -34.93
CA PRO A 72 -2.54 -1.79 -33.72
C PRO A 72 -1.74 -1.69 -32.42
N ILE A 73 -0.46 -2.06 -32.44
CA ILE A 73 0.42 -2.01 -31.24
C ILE A 73 0.65 -0.56 -30.80
N GLU A 74 1.01 0.29 -31.75
CA GLU A 74 1.27 1.72 -31.49
C GLU A 74 0.00 2.43 -31.00
N TYR A 75 -1.14 2.12 -31.61
CA TYR A 75 -2.43 2.63 -31.16
C TYR A 75 -2.73 2.23 -29.72
N LEU A 76 -2.59 0.93 -29.38
CA LEU A 76 -2.85 0.44 -28.03
C LEU A 76 -1.90 1.07 -27.01
N ALA A 77 -0.60 1.13 -27.30
CA ALA A 77 0.37 1.75 -26.40
C ALA A 77 0.01 3.22 -26.12
N ASN A 78 -0.34 3.97 -27.17
CA ASN A 78 -0.78 5.35 -27.04
C ASN A 78 -2.09 5.47 -26.25
N TYR A 79 -3.03 4.54 -26.44
CA TYR A 79 -4.28 4.51 -25.69
C TYR A 79 -4.01 4.31 -24.19
N LEU A 80 -3.20 3.32 -23.83
CA LEU A 80 -2.85 3.02 -22.43
C LEU A 80 -2.17 4.22 -21.76
N LEU A 81 -1.18 4.84 -22.44
CA LEU A 81 -0.47 5.99 -21.88
C LEU A 81 -1.40 7.19 -21.68
N LYS A 82 -2.33 7.44 -22.60
CA LYS A 82 -3.28 8.56 -22.48
C LYS A 82 -4.29 8.36 -21.34
N HIS A 83 -4.68 7.12 -21.07
CA HIS A 83 -5.72 6.78 -20.10
C HIS A 83 -5.17 6.21 -18.79
N ASP A 84 -3.86 6.25 -18.57
CA ASP A 84 -3.22 5.83 -17.33
C ASP A 84 -3.72 6.69 -16.14
N PRO A 85 -4.47 6.09 -15.18
CA PRO A 85 -5.03 6.83 -14.05
C PRO A 85 -3.97 7.51 -13.18
N GLN A 86 -2.79 6.89 -13.03
CA GLN A 86 -1.71 7.45 -12.22
C GLN A 86 -1.14 8.70 -12.89
N ARG A 87 -0.98 8.65 -14.22
CA ARG A 87 -0.50 9.78 -15.01
C ARG A 87 -1.51 10.93 -15.01
N ILE A 88 -2.80 10.62 -15.12
CA ILE A 88 -3.88 11.61 -15.05
C ILE A 88 -3.91 12.28 -13.68
N ALA A 89 -3.84 11.49 -12.60
CA ALA A 89 -3.81 12.01 -11.24
C ALA A 89 -2.58 12.90 -10.98
N ALA A 90 -1.40 12.49 -11.44
CA ALA A 90 -0.18 13.29 -11.33
C ALA A 90 -0.26 14.61 -12.13
N ALA A 91 -0.78 14.56 -13.36
CA ALA A 91 -0.98 15.75 -14.18
C ALA A 91 -1.98 16.74 -13.55
N ALA A 92 -3.06 16.24 -12.94
CA ALA A 92 -4.03 17.06 -12.23
C ALA A 92 -3.43 17.75 -11.00
N GLN A 93 -2.53 17.08 -10.26
CA GLN A 93 -1.84 17.66 -9.11
C GLN A 93 -0.82 18.73 -9.52
N ALA A 94 -0.06 18.51 -10.59
CA ALA A 94 0.91 19.48 -11.11
C ALA A 94 0.25 20.79 -11.58
N ALA A 95 -0.93 20.70 -12.21
CA ALA A 95 -1.68 21.87 -12.65
C ALA A 95 -2.17 22.76 -11.48
N GLN A 96 -2.41 22.18 -10.30
CA GLN A 96 -2.88 22.91 -9.12
C GLN A 96 -1.75 23.68 -8.40
N SER A 97 -0.50 23.22 -8.51
CA SER A 97 0.66 23.87 -7.86
C SER A 97 1.15 25.15 -8.54
N SER A 98 0.76 25.42 -9.80
CA SER A 98 1.21 26.61 -10.55
C SER A 98 0.25 27.80 -10.49
N GLN A 99 -0.85 27.70 -9.72
CA GLN A 99 -1.83 28.78 -9.52
C GLN A 99 -1.78 29.41 -8.11
N LYS A 100 -0.78 29.06 -7.30
CA LYS A 100 -0.48 29.71 -6.01
C LYS A 100 0.86 30.41 -6.08
#